data_AF-A0A4R1JZR5-F1
#
_entry.id   AF-A0A4R1JZR5-F1
#
_cell.length_a   1.000
_cell.length_b   1.000
_cell.length_c   1.000
_cell.angle_alpha   90.00
_cell.angle_beta   90.00
_cell.angle_gamma   90.00
#
_symmetry.space_group_name_H-M   'P 1'
#
loop_
_entity.id
_entity.type
_entity.pdbx_description
1 polymer ?
#
loop_
_entity_poly.entity_id
_entity_poly.type
_entity_poly.pdbx_seq_one_letter_code
_entity_poly.pdbx_strand_id
1 'polypeptide(L)'
;MNYNEKRDHFISPILEWAKANAPQQNVANSLIMAVGDAKSNCERLKDGEPFKVPSQFNGKDYITMLLQIDAEIEQGLMLQYLYSAYSMGGANVPEKYQEKVHTWQNIILGIAKEEMGHFISVQNVLKVIGAPLNFGRESYPWDSPFYPFPFTLEKFSLKSLAKYVYAEAPCEWLAGDDELAIEIRNSVDSSVSDPHTVGALFVVLLQLIKDPAVISDETFQAATYNYQAKFDEWGRGYKGGSRGSDGQSIYTKSPDVLVAPLLSRDDAYQALSEIAEQGEGLETDDALPSHFERFLHIYKEYKEILEETNNKFDPSRNVATNPYVGSESNLKEELDAADSKEEKESDEIKSPEAILWANLCDIRYRLLLNFLNHSFLLDNGFNNSGNSSPRGMIINSAFGEMYNLRSLATILVQTPISKSSSKVAGPPFTLPYTFDLPFGEHNRWRLHRDLLEASNNIIVKLKNYKIQPHIQYLNGLQEADQKLLQAIARLTEENLV
;
A
#
# COMPACT_ATOMS: atom_id res chain seq x y z
N MET A 1 -22.81 -1.87 9.66
CA MET A 1 -23.44 -2.47 8.46
C MET A 1 -22.78 -1.90 7.21
N ASN A 2 -21.98 -2.71 6.53
CA ASN A 2 -21.85 -2.76 5.06
C ASN A 2 -20.98 -3.99 4.72
N TYR A 3 -21.58 -5.16 4.90
CA TYR A 3 -21.22 -6.36 4.12
C TYR A 3 -21.52 -6.01 2.66
N ASN A 4 -20.53 -6.04 1.78
CA ASN A 4 -20.75 -5.76 0.36
C ASN A 4 -20.77 -7.07 -0.45
N GLU A 5 -21.75 -7.95 -0.15
CA GLU A 5 -22.04 -9.18 -0.93
C GLU A 5 -22.17 -8.95 -2.44
N LYS A 6 -22.32 -7.68 -2.88
CA LYS A 6 -22.49 -7.30 -4.29
C LYS A 6 -21.19 -7.23 -5.07
N ARG A 7 -20.03 -6.96 -4.45
CA ARG A 7 -18.74 -6.85 -5.17
C ARG A 7 -18.16 -8.23 -5.46
N ASP A 8 -18.31 -9.17 -4.52
CA ASP A 8 -17.85 -10.56 -4.64
C ASP A 8 -18.46 -11.24 -5.86
N HIS A 9 -19.74 -11.00 -6.16
CA HIS A 9 -20.40 -11.53 -7.36
C HIS A 9 -19.66 -11.19 -8.68
N PHE A 10 -19.00 -10.03 -8.77
CA PHE A 10 -18.29 -9.58 -9.97
C PHE A 10 -16.80 -9.98 -9.99
N ILE A 11 -16.30 -10.40 -8.83
CA ILE A 11 -14.91 -10.83 -8.60
C ILE A 11 -14.78 -12.36 -8.69
N SER A 12 -15.74 -13.09 -8.13
CA SER A 12 -15.79 -14.56 -8.15
C SER A 12 -15.56 -15.17 -9.52
N PRO A 13 -16.03 -14.61 -10.66
CA PRO A 13 -15.72 -15.15 -11.98
C PRO A 13 -14.22 -15.23 -12.29
N ILE A 14 -13.39 -14.32 -11.79
CA ILE A 14 -11.92 -14.38 -11.96
C ILE A 14 -11.32 -15.47 -11.12
N LEU A 15 -11.74 -15.60 -9.86
CA LEU A 15 -11.25 -16.68 -9.01
C LEU A 15 -11.70 -18.04 -9.49
N GLU A 16 -12.94 -18.17 -9.95
CA GLU A 16 -13.47 -19.39 -10.58
C GLU A 16 -12.71 -19.70 -11.87
N TRP A 17 -12.43 -18.69 -12.70
CA TRP A 17 -11.62 -18.86 -13.91
C TRP A 17 -10.19 -19.28 -13.57
N ALA A 18 -9.55 -18.66 -12.59
CA ALA A 18 -8.20 -19.00 -12.15
C ALA A 18 -8.16 -20.42 -11.57
N LYS A 19 -9.15 -20.79 -10.72
CA LYS A 19 -9.29 -22.15 -10.17
C LYS A 19 -9.58 -23.20 -11.26
N ALA A 20 -10.38 -22.86 -12.28
CA ALA A 20 -10.73 -23.78 -13.37
C ALA A 20 -9.60 -23.98 -14.39
N ASN A 21 -8.74 -22.97 -14.56
CA ASN A 21 -7.57 -23.02 -15.44
C ASN A 21 -6.27 -23.40 -14.71
N ALA A 22 -6.28 -23.48 -13.37
CA ALA A 22 -5.27 -24.17 -12.60
C ALA A 22 -5.39 -25.70 -12.81
N PRO A 23 -4.28 -26.46 -12.88
CA PRO A 23 -4.38 -27.90 -13.09
C PRO A 23 -5.08 -28.60 -11.92
N GLN A 24 -5.99 -29.52 -12.23
CA GLN A 24 -6.48 -30.50 -11.25
C GLN A 24 -5.30 -31.33 -10.74
N GLN A 25 -5.11 -31.40 -9.41
CA GLN A 25 -4.23 -32.39 -8.80
C GLN A 25 -4.79 -33.80 -9.09
N ASN A 26 -4.39 -34.41 -10.19
CA ASN A 26 -4.62 -35.82 -10.43
C ASN A 26 -3.61 -36.61 -9.57
N VAL A 27 -4.07 -37.07 -8.41
CA VAL A 27 -3.33 -37.92 -7.43
C VAL A 27 -2.96 -39.31 -8.01
N ALA A 28 -3.13 -39.57 -9.30
CA ALA A 28 -3.02 -40.91 -9.88
C ALA A 28 -1.81 -41.16 -10.79
N ASN A 29 -1.04 -40.15 -11.22
CA ASN A 29 0.05 -40.36 -12.21
C ASN A 29 1.41 -39.79 -11.78
N SER A 30 1.74 -39.85 -10.49
CA SER A 30 3.08 -39.49 -9.97
C SER A 30 4.12 -40.62 -10.19
N LEU A 31 4.09 -41.28 -11.36
CA LEU A 31 5.10 -42.23 -11.80
C LEU A 31 5.14 -42.16 -13.33
N ILE A 32 6.28 -41.74 -13.87
CA ILE A 32 6.62 -41.62 -15.30
C ILE A 32 6.23 -40.26 -15.92
N MET A 33 7.06 -39.24 -15.70
CA MET A 33 7.78 -38.52 -16.77
C MET A 33 8.72 -37.50 -16.12
N ALA A 34 10.01 -37.83 -16.12
CA ALA A 34 11.08 -36.86 -15.93
C ALA A 34 11.53 -36.36 -17.31
N VAL A 35 11.91 -35.07 -17.36
CA VAL A 35 12.60 -34.37 -18.45
C VAL A 35 11.72 -33.97 -19.64
N GLY A 36 11.16 -32.76 -19.57
CA GLY A 36 10.55 -32.05 -20.69
C GLY A 36 9.72 -30.87 -20.19
N ASP A 37 10.04 -29.65 -20.63
CA ASP A 37 9.40 -28.35 -20.34
C ASP A 37 8.02 -28.43 -19.67
N ALA A 38 8.02 -28.39 -18.34
CA ALA A 38 6.79 -28.20 -17.58
C ALA A 38 6.43 -26.70 -17.63
N LYS A 39 5.68 -26.28 -18.66
CA LYS A 39 5.06 -24.95 -18.70
C LYS A 39 4.36 -24.65 -17.37
N SER A 40 4.58 -23.47 -16.82
CA SER A 40 4.17 -23.03 -15.49
C SER A 40 2.64 -22.91 -15.32
N ASN A 41 2.12 -22.80 -14.09
CA ASN A 41 0.67 -22.61 -13.85
C ASN A 41 0.18 -21.22 -14.28
N CYS A 42 0.98 -20.17 -14.08
CA CYS A 42 0.71 -18.82 -14.57
C CYS A 42 0.92 -18.71 -16.10
N GLU A 43 1.91 -19.41 -16.67
CA GLU A 43 2.06 -19.61 -18.11
C GLU A 43 0.89 -20.42 -18.71
N ARG A 44 0.30 -21.34 -17.95
CA ARG A 44 -0.92 -22.07 -18.35
C ARG A 44 -2.19 -21.27 -18.16
N LEU A 45 -2.25 -20.30 -17.25
CA LEU A 45 -3.30 -19.28 -17.21
C LEU A 45 -3.19 -18.32 -18.40
N LYS A 46 -1.95 -18.02 -18.85
CA LYS A 46 -1.70 -17.31 -20.13
C LYS A 46 -2.12 -18.14 -21.35
N ASP A 47 -1.98 -19.48 -21.28
CA ASP A 47 -2.42 -20.44 -22.31
C ASP A 47 -3.86 -20.98 -22.12
N GLY A 48 -4.59 -20.50 -21.10
CA GLY A 48 -5.94 -20.93 -20.74
C GLY A 48 -7.02 -20.37 -21.66
N GLU A 49 -8.27 -20.81 -21.50
CA GLU A 49 -9.40 -20.20 -22.24
C GLU A 49 -9.46 -18.70 -21.92
N PRO A 50 -9.54 -17.80 -22.93
CA PRO A 50 -9.53 -16.37 -22.70
C PRO A 50 -10.57 -15.94 -21.66
N PHE A 51 -10.16 -15.12 -20.69
CA PHE A 51 -11.10 -14.61 -19.69
C PHE A 51 -12.21 -13.84 -20.39
N LYS A 52 -13.46 -14.24 -20.12
CA LYS A 52 -14.64 -13.59 -20.70
C LYS A 52 -15.16 -12.56 -19.73
N VAL A 53 -15.15 -11.31 -20.16
CA VAL A 53 -15.76 -10.20 -19.43
C VAL A 53 -17.21 -10.57 -19.08
N PRO A 54 -17.62 -10.49 -17.80
CA PRO A 54 -19.00 -10.77 -17.41
C PRO A 54 -19.99 -9.88 -18.17
N SER A 55 -21.14 -10.42 -18.54
CA SER A 55 -22.10 -9.77 -19.46
C SER A 55 -22.70 -8.46 -18.95
N GLN A 56 -22.56 -8.18 -17.65
CA GLN A 56 -22.95 -6.91 -17.02
C GLN A 56 -21.98 -5.76 -17.33
N PHE A 57 -20.78 -6.05 -17.81
CA PHE A 57 -19.73 -5.08 -18.11
C PHE A 57 -19.40 -5.05 -19.61
N ASN A 58 -18.88 -3.91 -20.07
CA ASN A 58 -18.00 -3.89 -21.24
C ASN A 58 -16.54 -3.96 -20.78
N GLY A 59 -15.60 -4.17 -21.72
CA GLY A 59 -14.19 -4.37 -21.35
C GLY A 59 -13.56 -3.20 -20.61
N LYS A 60 -13.81 -1.95 -21.02
CA LYS A 60 -13.30 -0.76 -20.31
C LYS A 60 -13.80 -0.71 -18.87
N ASP A 61 -15.09 -0.93 -18.67
CA ASP A 61 -15.74 -0.86 -17.36
C ASP A 61 -15.19 -1.95 -16.42
N TYR A 62 -15.01 -3.16 -16.94
CA TYR A 62 -14.42 -4.26 -16.18
C TYR A 62 -12.94 -4.02 -15.83
N ILE A 63 -12.13 -3.59 -16.81
CA ILE A 63 -10.73 -3.20 -16.58
C ILE A 63 -10.64 -2.07 -15.54
N THR A 64 -11.55 -1.10 -15.59
CA THR A 64 -11.63 -0.03 -14.59
C THR A 64 -11.85 -0.60 -13.19
N MET A 65 -12.82 -1.51 -13.03
CA MET A 65 -13.06 -2.16 -11.74
C MET A 65 -11.81 -2.91 -11.23
N LEU A 66 -11.11 -3.65 -12.09
CA LEU A 66 -9.90 -4.38 -11.73
C LEU A 66 -8.75 -3.44 -11.33
N LEU A 67 -8.51 -2.37 -12.08
CA LEU A 67 -7.51 -1.34 -11.74
C LEU A 67 -7.85 -0.60 -10.44
N GLN A 68 -9.14 -0.41 -10.15
CA GLN A 68 -9.53 0.16 -8.87
C GLN A 68 -9.19 -0.80 -7.74
N ILE A 69 -9.52 -2.08 -7.85
CA ILE A 69 -9.15 -3.11 -6.86
C ILE A 69 -7.64 -3.19 -6.69
N ASP A 70 -6.89 -3.18 -7.79
CA ASP A 70 -5.42 -3.14 -7.80
C ASP A 70 -4.88 -1.97 -6.98
N ALA A 71 -5.36 -0.74 -7.25
CA ALA A 71 -4.99 0.43 -6.46
C ALA A 71 -5.30 0.28 -4.95
N GLU A 72 -6.39 -0.40 -4.58
CA GLU A 72 -6.71 -0.68 -3.18
C GLU A 72 -5.73 -1.69 -2.55
N ILE A 73 -5.33 -2.73 -3.30
CA ILE A 73 -4.36 -3.75 -2.89
C ILE A 73 -2.98 -3.12 -2.70
N GLU A 74 -2.49 -2.38 -3.68
CA GLU A 74 -1.21 -1.67 -3.65
C GLU A 74 -1.12 -0.74 -2.43
N GLN A 75 -2.16 0.06 -2.20
CA GLN A 75 -2.22 0.92 -1.01
C GLN A 75 -2.30 0.11 0.29
N GLY A 76 -3.10 -0.97 0.31
CA GLY A 76 -3.29 -1.83 1.46
C GLY A 76 -2.01 -2.55 1.90
N LEU A 77 -1.29 -3.16 0.96
CA LEU A 77 -0.02 -3.84 1.21
C LEU A 77 1.05 -2.82 1.63
N MET A 78 1.18 -1.69 0.91
CA MET A 78 2.07 -0.60 1.29
C MET A 78 1.92 -0.19 2.77
N LEU A 79 0.68 0.06 3.23
CA LEU A 79 0.44 0.47 4.61
C LEU A 79 0.76 -0.64 5.62
N GLN A 80 0.48 -1.90 5.29
CA GLN A 80 0.84 -3.04 6.13
C GLN A 80 2.36 -3.18 6.26
N TYR A 81 3.10 -3.05 5.16
CA TYR A 81 4.56 -3.08 5.14
C TYR A 81 5.16 -1.92 5.95
N LEU A 82 4.63 -0.70 5.78
CA LEU A 82 5.04 0.46 6.60
C LEU A 82 4.77 0.23 8.09
N TYR A 83 3.58 -0.25 8.45
CA TYR A 83 3.21 -0.50 9.83
C TYR A 83 4.11 -1.55 10.47
N SER A 84 4.35 -2.65 9.75
CA SER A 84 5.28 -3.71 10.12
C SER A 84 6.67 -3.14 10.38
N ALA A 85 7.23 -2.42 9.41
CA ALA A 85 8.55 -1.82 9.52
C ALA A 85 8.64 -0.81 10.69
N TYR A 86 7.63 0.02 10.92
CA TYR A 86 7.62 0.98 12.04
C TYR A 86 7.56 0.29 13.40
N SER A 87 7.01 -0.92 13.49
CA SER A 87 6.99 -1.68 14.74
C SER A 87 8.37 -2.25 15.14
N MET A 88 9.28 -2.46 14.18
CA MET A 88 10.57 -3.13 14.37
C MET A 88 11.58 -2.34 15.21
N GLY A 89 12.41 -3.06 15.96
CA GLY A 89 13.42 -2.55 16.87
C GLY A 89 12.89 -2.36 18.30
N GLY A 90 13.59 -1.51 19.07
CA GLY A 90 13.27 -1.25 20.47
C GLY A 90 14.22 -1.93 21.44
N ALA A 91 14.04 -1.66 22.73
CA ALA A 91 14.94 -2.12 23.79
C ALA A 91 14.90 -3.65 24.01
N ASN A 92 13.89 -4.35 23.48
CA ASN A 92 13.77 -5.80 23.54
C ASN A 92 14.70 -6.54 22.56
N VAL A 93 15.27 -5.87 21.56
CA VAL A 93 16.14 -6.51 20.57
C VAL A 93 17.57 -6.62 21.12
N PRO A 94 18.12 -7.84 21.28
CA PRO A 94 19.50 -8.04 21.74
C PRO A 94 20.52 -7.38 20.82
N GLU A 95 21.60 -6.82 21.38
CA GLU A 95 22.66 -6.09 20.64
C GLU A 95 23.18 -6.87 19.42
N LYS A 96 23.38 -8.19 19.56
CA LYS A 96 23.79 -9.11 18.48
C LYS A 96 22.92 -9.00 17.22
N TYR A 97 21.62 -8.72 17.35
CA TYR A 97 20.66 -8.73 16.25
C TYR A 97 20.19 -7.34 15.83
N GLN A 98 20.65 -6.26 16.46
CA GLN A 98 20.15 -4.91 16.17
C GLN A 98 20.43 -4.46 14.73
N GLU A 99 21.65 -4.69 14.23
CA GLU A 99 22.01 -4.37 12.84
C GLU A 99 21.18 -5.18 11.84
N LYS A 100 20.95 -6.47 12.15
CA LYS A 100 20.15 -7.38 11.34
C LYS A 100 18.69 -6.91 11.25
N VAL A 101 18.06 -6.60 12.38
CA VAL A 101 16.68 -6.06 12.43
C VAL A 101 16.59 -4.71 11.71
N HIS A 102 17.59 -3.84 11.86
CA HIS A 102 17.64 -2.57 11.12
C HIS A 102 17.76 -2.80 9.60
N THR A 103 18.52 -3.81 9.18
CA THR A 103 18.64 -4.19 7.77
C THR A 103 17.29 -4.66 7.22
N TRP A 104 16.61 -5.58 7.91
CA TRP A 104 15.26 -6.02 7.54
C TRP A 104 14.26 -4.86 7.46
N GLN A 105 14.29 -3.96 8.45
CA GLN A 105 13.44 -2.76 8.45
C GLN A 105 13.67 -1.92 7.19
N ASN A 106 14.91 -1.72 6.77
CA ASN A 106 15.22 -0.96 5.54
C ASN A 106 14.77 -1.67 4.27
N ILE A 107 14.85 -3.01 4.22
CA ILE A 107 14.34 -3.81 3.09
C ILE A 107 12.83 -3.61 2.96
N ILE A 108 12.08 -3.78 4.05
CA ILE A 108 10.61 -3.64 4.06
C ILE A 108 10.19 -2.20 3.74
N LEU A 109 10.90 -1.19 4.27
CA LEU A 109 10.68 0.21 3.90
C LEU A 109 11.04 0.50 2.43
N GLY A 110 11.93 -0.29 1.83
CA GLY A 110 12.27 -0.23 0.42
C GLY A 110 11.11 -0.70 -0.44
N ILE A 111 10.60 -1.90 -0.15
CA ILE A 111 9.42 -2.50 -0.79
C ILE A 111 8.24 -1.53 -0.69
N ALA A 112 7.94 -1.02 0.51
CA ALA A 112 6.84 -0.06 0.69
C ALA A 112 6.97 1.23 -0.14
N LYS A 113 8.16 1.61 -0.61
CA LYS A 113 8.33 2.75 -1.53
C LYS A 113 8.11 2.35 -2.99
N GLU A 114 8.40 1.11 -3.36
CA GLU A 114 8.09 0.55 -4.67
C GLU A 114 6.58 0.45 -4.82
N GLU A 115 5.86 0.01 -3.78
CA GLU A 115 4.38 0.05 -3.75
C GLU A 115 3.80 1.47 -3.90
N MET A 116 4.50 2.52 -3.42
CA MET A 116 4.09 3.90 -3.68
C MET A 116 4.15 4.24 -5.19
N GLY A 117 5.14 3.67 -5.89
CA GLY A 117 5.30 3.76 -7.34
C GLY A 117 4.23 2.99 -8.08
N HIS A 118 3.96 1.74 -7.69
CA HIS A 118 2.88 0.93 -8.22
C HIS A 118 1.54 1.67 -8.09
N PHE A 119 1.21 2.08 -6.87
CA PHE A 119 -0.04 2.76 -6.55
C PHE A 119 -0.27 4.00 -7.44
N ILE A 120 0.75 4.84 -7.65
CA ILE A 120 0.63 6.05 -8.48
C ILE A 120 0.62 5.74 -9.98
N SER A 121 1.29 4.66 -10.40
CA SER A 121 1.29 4.18 -11.79
C SER A 121 -0.07 3.60 -12.19
N VAL A 122 -0.76 2.88 -11.29
CA VAL A 122 -2.14 2.44 -11.52
C VAL A 122 -3.08 3.64 -11.73
N GLN A 123 -2.84 4.75 -11.03
CA GLN A 123 -3.58 6.01 -11.28
C GLN A 123 -3.31 6.58 -12.69
N ASN A 124 -2.09 6.44 -13.23
CA ASN A 124 -1.81 6.80 -14.62
C ASN A 124 -2.61 5.94 -15.60
N VAL A 125 -2.74 4.63 -15.35
CA VAL A 125 -3.54 3.73 -16.18
C VAL A 125 -5.02 4.13 -16.14
N LEU A 126 -5.58 4.32 -14.94
CA LEU A 126 -6.96 4.82 -14.77
C LEU A 126 -7.16 6.15 -15.52
N LYS A 127 -6.19 7.07 -15.40
CA LYS A 127 -6.24 8.38 -16.06
C LYS A 127 -6.23 8.25 -17.59
N VAL A 128 -5.33 7.44 -18.17
CA VAL A 128 -5.18 7.35 -19.63
C VAL A 128 -6.40 6.70 -20.28
N ILE A 129 -7.06 5.73 -19.63
CA ILE A 129 -8.31 5.14 -20.16
C ILE A 129 -9.55 6.02 -19.91
N GLY A 130 -9.38 7.16 -19.23
CA GLY A 130 -10.46 8.06 -18.85
C GLY A 130 -11.43 7.43 -17.83
N ALA A 131 -10.89 6.72 -16.84
CA ALA A 131 -11.60 6.20 -15.68
C ALA A 131 -11.41 7.11 -14.45
N PRO A 132 -12.29 7.03 -13.44
CA PRO A 132 -12.06 7.70 -12.16
C PRO A 132 -10.81 7.15 -11.46
N LEU A 133 -10.03 8.04 -10.86
CA LEU A 133 -8.92 7.67 -9.97
C LEU A 133 -9.45 6.97 -8.72
N ASN A 134 -8.62 6.12 -8.11
CA ASN A 134 -8.96 5.45 -6.86
C ASN A 134 -7.82 5.59 -5.86
N PHE A 135 -7.96 6.56 -4.95
CA PHE A 135 -7.08 6.73 -3.78
C PHE A 135 -7.66 6.14 -2.51
N GLY A 136 -8.88 5.63 -2.61
CA GLY A 136 -9.50 4.89 -1.54
C GLY A 136 -8.91 3.50 -1.48
N ARG A 137 -8.99 2.96 -0.28
CA ARG A 137 -9.12 1.52 -0.08
C ARG A 137 -10.42 1.30 0.64
N GLU A 138 -10.77 0.06 0.69
CA GLU A 138 -11.91 -0.38 1.43
C GLU A 138 -11.55 -0.20 2.97
N SER A 139 -12.42 0.49 3.77
CA SER A 139 -12.30 0.73 5.26
C SER A 139 -12.97 -0.30 6.17
N TYR A 140 -12.19 -1.13 6.89
CA TYR A 140 -12.56 -2.37 7.63
C TYR A 140 -14.06 -2.60 8.02
N PRO A 141 -14.62 -3.85 7.97
CA PRO A 141 -14.05 -5.13 7.53
C PRO A 141 -14.35 -5.50 6.05
N TRP A 142 -13.51 -6.36 5.45
CA TRP A 142 -13.52 -6.77 4.03
C TRP A 142 -13.89 -8.22 3.78
N ASP A 143 -14.55 -8.44 2.65
CA ASP A 143 -14.78 -9.73 1.99
C ASP A 143 -14.42 -9.72 0.49
N SER A 144 -13.70 -8.70 -0.05
CA SER A 144 -13.31 -8.73 -1.47
C SER A 144 -12.32 -9.88 -1.74
N PRO A 145 -12.62 -10.82 -2.65
CA PRO A 145 -11.83 -12.03 -2.86
C PRO A 145 -10.45 -11.81 -3.51
N PHE A 146 -10.09 -10.58 -3.87
CA PHE A 146 -8.76 -10.29 -4.44
C PHE A 146 -7.72 -9.85 -3.42
N TYR A 147 -8.15 -9.47 -2.21
CA TYR A 147 -7.17 -9.19 -1.16
C TYR A 147 -6.43 -10.48 -0.83
N PRO A 148 -5.09 -10.45 -0.74
CA PRO A 148 -4.34 -11.63 -0.33
C PRO A 148 -4.78 -12.18 1.01
N PHE A 149 -5.21 -11.29 1.91
CA PHE A 149 -5.79 -11.57 3.22
C PHE A 149 -6.48 -10.31 3.75
N PRO A 150 -7.36 -10.41 4.78
CA PRO A 150 -8.00 -9.25 5.38
C PRO A 150 -6.96 -8.20 5.82
N PHE A 151 -7.11 -6.97 5.31
CA PHE A 151 -6.25 -5.85 5.69
C PHE A 151 -6.13 -5.73 7.21
N THR A 152 -4.92 -5.89 7.72
CA THR A 152 -4.64 -5.88 9.15
C THR A 152 -3.35 -5.10 9.43
N LEU A 153 -3.46 -4.02 10.19
CA LEU A 153 -2.29 -3.30 10.69
C LEU A 153 -1.75 -4.03 11.93
N GLU A 154 -0.78 -4.91 11.74
CA GLU A 154 -0.16 -5.70 12.80
C GLU A 154 1.36 -5.54 12.84
N LYS A 155 1.95 -5.75 14.02
CA LYS A 155 3.40 -5.66 14.20
C LYS A 155 4.14 -6.71 13.37
N PHE A 156 5.40 -6.42 13.04
CA PHE A 156 6.29 -7.38 12.39
C PHE A 156 6.48 -8.61 13.28
N SER A 157 6.16 -9.77 12.73
CA SER A 157 6.27 -11.08 13.33
C SER A 157 6.48 -12.13 12.24
N LEU A 158 6.85 -13.36 12.61
CA LEU A 158 6.97 -14.43 11.61
C LEU A 158 5.64 -14.68 10.89
N LYS A 159 4.50 -14.52 11.58
CA LYS A 159 3.16 -14.69 11.01
C LYS A 159 2.80 -13.60 10.00
N SER A 160 3.01 -12.33 10.36
CA SER A 160 2.75 -11.21 9.44
C SER A 160 3.70 -11.27 8.23
N LEU A 161 4.95 -11.69 8.44
CA LEU A 161 5.90 -11.88 7.35
C LEU A 161 5.52 -13.05 6.44
N ALA A 162 5.00 -14.16 6.97
CA ALA A 162 4.49 -15.26 6.14
C ALA A 162 3.36 -14.79 5.22
N LYS A 163 2.47 -13.91 5.71
CA LYS A 163 1.45 -13.26 4.88
C LYS A 163 2.06 -12.45 3.74
N TYR A 164 3.11 -11.66 4.00
CA TYR A 164 3.77 -10.86 2.97
C TYR A 164 4.48 -11.74 1.94
N VAL A 165 5.16 -12.81 2.37
CA VAL A 165 5.73 -13.79 1.44
C VAL A 165 4.63 -14.42 0.60
N TYR A 166 3.49 -14.80 1.18
CA TYR A 166 2.37 -15.38 0.46
C TYR A 166 1.78 -14.42 -0.59
N ALA A 167 1.53 -13.15 -0.22
CA ALA A 167 0.91 -12.17 -1.12
C ALA A 167 1.71 -11.96 -2.41
N GLU A 168 3.03 -11.85 -2.25
CA GLU A 168 3.98 -11.57 -3.35
C GLU A 168 4.44 -12.84 -4.06
N ALA A 169 4.13 -14.02 -3.53
CA ALA A 169 4.73 -15.24 -4.04
C ALA A 169 4.15 -15.62 -5.41
N PRO A 170 5.03 -16.02 -6.34
CA PRO A 170 4.60 -16.60 -7.60
C PRO A 170 3.73 -17.83 -7.36
N CYS A 171 2.62 -17.91 -8.09
CA CYS A 171 1.66 -19.02 -8.00
C CYS A 171 2.33 -20.40 -8.14
N GLU A 172 3.38 -20.51 -8.97
CA GLU A 172 4.16 -21.74 -9.16
C GLU A 172 4.86 -22.19 -7.88
N TRP A 173 5.53 -21.25 -7.22
CA TRP A 173 6.30 -21.54 -6.02
C TRP A 173 5.35 -21.93 -4.89
N LEU A 174 4.26 -21.19 -4.73
CA LEU A 174 3.21 -21.52 -3.77
C LEU A 174 2.50 -22.82 -4.08
N ALA A 175 2.37 -23.25 -5.33
CA ALA A 175 1.73 -24.52 -5.67
C ALA A 175 2.68 -25.72 -5.54
N GLY A 176 4.00 -25.50 -5.53
CA GLY A 176 5.02 -26.54 -5.49
C GLY A 176 5.14 -27.27 -4.15
N ASP A 177 6.11 -28.19 -4.12
CA ASP A 177 6.41 -29.06 -2.97
C ASP A 177 7.58 -28.52 -2.11
N ASP A 178 7.97 -27.25 -2.29
CA ASP A 178 8.99 -26.61 -1.47
C ASP A 178 8.53 -26.57 0.01
N GLU A 179 9.41 -26.97 0.93
CA GLU A 179 9.07 -27.06 2.36
C GLU A 179 8.65 -25.70 2.94
N LEU A 180 9.28 -24.60 2.52
CA LEU A 180 8.90 -23.26 2.94
C LEU A 180 7.57 -22.83 2.33
N ALA A 181 7.28 -23.23 1.08
CA ALA A 181 5.98 -22.97 0.47
C ALA A 181 4.83 -23.70 1.21
N ILE A 182 5.04 -24.95 1.59
CA ILE A 182 4.09 -25.71 2.43
C ILE A 182 3.91 -25.03 3.79
N GLU A 183 5.00 -24.63 4.44
CA GLU A 183 4.95 -23.96 5.74
C GLU A 183 4.21 -22.62 5.70
N ILE A 184 4.51 -21.79 4.70
CA ILE A 184 3.88 -20.47 4.54
C ILE A 184 2.38 -20.62 4.25
N ARG A 185 1.98 -21.54 3.35
CA ARG A 185 0.56 -21.87 3.12
C ARG A 185 -0.14 -22.26 4.41
N ASN A 186 0.41 -23.25 5.14
CA ASN A 186 -0.17 -23.70 6.40
C ASN A 186 -0.28 -22.56 7.45
N SER A 187 0.72 -21.69 7.52
CA SER A 187 0.70 -20.53 8.41
C SER A 187 -0.42 -19.56 8.05
N VAL A 188 -0.55 -19.21 6.76
CA VAL A 188 -1.58 -18.27 6.28
C VAL A 188 -2.98 -18.88 6.41
N ASP A 189 -3.19 -20.11 5.95
CA ASP A 189 -4.46 -20.86 6.00
C ASP A 189 -4.97 -21.04 7.45
N SER A 190 -4.06 -21.08 8.43
CA SER A 190 -4.44 -21.15 9.85
C SER A 190 -5.10 -19.87 10.38
N SER A 191 -4.96 -18.76 9.66
CA SER A 191 -5.38 -17.42 10.08
C SER A 191 -6.27 -16.68 9.06
N VAL A 192 -6.36 -17.20 7.84
CA VAL A 192 -7.08 -16.61 6.71
C VAL A 192 -7.87 -17.71 6.01
N SER A 193 -9.16 -17.49 5.78
CA SER A 193 -10.06 -18.52 5.24
C SER A 193 -9.95 -18.73 3.72
N ASP A 194 -9.61 -17.70 2.94
CA ASP A 194 -9.48 -17.76 1.48
C ASP A 194 -8.36 -16.79 1.03
N PRO A 195 -7.08 -17.14 1.26
CA PRO A 195 -5.96 -16.30 0.87
C PRO A 195 -5.68 -16.36 -0.63
N HIS A 196 -5.16 -15.25 -1.19
CA HIS A 196 -4.86 -15.10 -2.62
C HIS A 196 -3.48 -14.46 -2.86
N THR A 197 -2.93 -14.59 -4.06
CA THR A 197 -1.73 -13.87 -4.49
C THR A 197 -2.11 -12.63 -5.31
N VAL A 198 -1.22 -11.65 -5.37
CA VAL A 198 -1.43 -10.43 -6.17
C VAL A 198 -1.47 -10.74 -7.67
N GLY A 199 -0.63 -11.65 -8.15
CA GLY A 199 -0.43 -11.94 -9.57
C GLY A 199 -1.64 -12.54 -10.29
N ALA A 200 -2.55 -13.20 -9.57
CA ALA A 200 -3.79 -13.69 -10.17
C ALA A 200 -4.61 -12.56 -10.81
N LEU A 201 -4.61 -11.37 -10.20
CA LEU A 201 -5.26 -10.17 -10.74
C LEU A 201 -4.55 -9.68 -12.01
N PHE A 202 -3.22 -9.57 -11.96
CA PHE A 202 -2.42 -9.07 -13.08
C PHE A 202 -2.50 -9.96 -14.31
N VAL A 203 -2.58 -11.29 -14.15
CA VAL A 203 -2.76 -12.22 -15.28
C VAL A 203 -4.01 -11.87 -16.10
N VAL A 204 -5.15 -11.67 -15.42
CA VAL A 204 -6.41 -11.32 -16.09
C VAL A 204 -6.35 -9.89 -16.63
N LEU A 205 -5.85 -8.95 -15.85
CA LEU A 205 -5.76 -7.55 -16.24
C LEU A 205 -4.92 -7.35 -17.50
N LEU A 206 -3.73 -7.98 -17.56
CA LEU A 206 -2.84 -7.93 -18.72
C LEU A 206 -3.46 -8.61 -19.94
N GLN A 207 -4.16 -9.72 -19.78
CA GLN A 207 -4.89 -10.37 -20.87
C GLN A 207 -5.95 -9.42 -21.47
N LEU A 208 -6.74 -8.77 -20.63
CA LEU A 208 -7.83 -7.88 -21.07
C LEU A 208 -7.32 -6.58 -21.70
N ILE A 209 -6.28 -5.96 -21.14
CA ILE A 209 -5.70 -4.72 -21.68
C ILE A 209 -5.03 -4.97 -23.03
N LYS A 210 -4.41 -6.14 -23.23
CA LYS A 210 -3.74 -6.48 -24.49
C LYS A 210 -4.70 -6.66 -25.66
N ASP A 211 -5.95 -7.04 -25.41
CA ASP A 211 -6.92 -7.37 -26.47
C ASP A 211 -7.67 -6.12 -27.00
N PRO A 212 -7.47 -5.70 -28.26
CA PRO A 212 -8.19 -4.58 -28.86
C PRO A 212 -9.69 -4.80 -29.04
N ALA A 213 -10.16 -6.05 -29.01
CA ALA A 213 -11.58 -6.35 -29.01
C ALA A 213 -12.26 -6.11 -27.64
N VAL A 214 -11.49 -6.17 -26.54
CA VAL A 214 -11.99 -5.93 -25.18
C VAL A 214 -12.02 -4.44 -24.86
N ILE A 215 -10.91 -3.75 -25.09
CA ILE A 215 -10.78 -2.31 -24.91
C ILE A 215 -10.20 -1.72 -26.19
N SER A 216 -10.85 -0.72 -26.80
CA SER A 216 -10.37 -0.11 -28.05
C SER A 216 -9.17 0.83 -27.80
N ASP A 217 -8.25 0.95 -28.76
CA ASP A 217 -7.13 1.92 -28.71
C ASP A 217 -7.62 3.37 -28.56
N GLU A 218 -8.82 3.69 -29.09
CA GLU A 218 -9.44 5.01 -28.95
C GLU A 218 -9.77 5.37 -27.48
N THR A 219 -9.79 4.36 -26.60
CA THR A 219 -10.00 4.57 -25.15
C THR A 219 -8.81 5.27 -24.49
N PHE A 220 -7.60 5.10 -25.04
CA PHE A 220 -6.35 5.60 -24.46
C PHE A 220 -6.13 7.06 -24.88
N GLN A 221 -6.28 7.96 -23.93
CA GLN A 221 -6.32 9.41 -24.13
C GLN A 221 -4.94 10.02 -23.92
N ALA A 222 -4.12 10.09 -24.97
CA ALA A 222 -2.82 10.75 -24.96
C ALA A 222 -2.85 12.20 -24.42
N ALA A 223 -3.98 12.91 -24.56
CA ALA A 223 -4.17 14.26 -24.03
C ALA A 223 -4.08 14.35 -22.50
N THR A 224 -4.18 13.22 -21.78
CA THR A 224 -4.05 13.18 -20.32
C THR A 224 -2.60 13.23 -19.84
N TYR A 225 -1.62 13.10 -20.72
CA TYR A 225 -0.18 13.00 -20.40
C TYR A 225 0.32 14.06 -19.42
N ASN A 226 -0.12 15.31 -19.56
CA ASN A 226 0.33 16.40 -18.71
C ASN A 226 -0.22 16.34 -17.27
N TYR A 227 -1.28 15.57 -17.06
CA TYR A 227 -1.96 15.38 -15.79
C TYR A 227 -1.55 14.08 -15.09
N GLN A 228 -0.76 13.23 -15.73
CA GLN A 228 -0.27 11.98 -15.17
C GLN A 228 0.97 12.19 -14.29
N ALA A 229 1.22 11.28 -13.35
CA ALA A 229 2.44 11.23 -12.58
C ALA A 229 3.64 10.84 -13.46
N LYS A 230 4.80 11.46 -13.23
CA LYS A 230 6.02 11.23 -14.00
C LYS A 230 7.20 10.91 -13.09
N PHE A 231 8.14 10.10 -13.59
CA PHE A 231 9.34 9.74 -12.85
C PHE A 231 10.21 10.94 -12.41
N ASP A 232 10.32 11.98 -13.22
CA ASP A 232 11.09 13.18 -12.87
C ASP A 232 10.51 13.96 -11.67
N GLU A 233 9.20 13.87 -11.48
CA GLU A 233 8.46 14.45 -10.37
C GLU A 233 8.44 13.54 -9.13
N TRP A 234 8.14 12.25 -9.33
CA TRP A 234 7.82 11.29 -8.27
C TRP A 234 8.96 10.33 -7.94
N GLY A 235 9.89 10.10 -8.88
CA GLY A 235 11.07 9.26 -8.68
C GLY A 235 12.15 9.93 -7.84
N ARG A 236 12.15 11.27 -7.67
CA ARG A 236 12.98 12.03 -6.70
C ARG A 236 14.47 11.63 -6.58
N GLY A 237 15.10 11.11 -7.63
CA GLY A 237 16.51 10.68 -7.61
C GLY A 237 16.76 9.21 -7.28
N TYR A 238 15.71 8.37 -7.21
CA TYR A 238 15.82 6.91 -7.29
C TYR A 238 16.19 6.46 -8.73
N LYS A 239 17.26 7.04 -9.32
CA LYS A 239 17.90 6.47 -10.53
C LYS A 239 19.21 5.82 -10.12
N GLY A 240 19.35 4.52 -10.35
CA GLY A 240 20.63 3.80 -10.28
C GLY A 240 21.50 4.17 -9.07
N GLY A 241 20.98 4.02 -7.86
CA GLY A 241 21.76 4.25 -6.63
C GLY A 241 22.06 5.72 -6.26
N SER A 242 21.52 6.71 -6.98
CA SER A 242 21.86 8.14 -6.73
C SER A 242 21.26 8.71 -5.42
N ARG A 243 20.30 8.01 -4.81
CA ARG A 243 19.76 8.29 -3.47
C ARG A 243 19.70 7.02 -2.61
N GLY A 244 20.88 6.48 -2.34
CA GLY A 244 21.11 5.46 -1.32
C GLY A 244 22.60 5.20 -1.20
N SER A 245 23.07 4.91 0.02
CA SER A 245 24.29 4.11 0.11
C SER A 245 23.87 2.69 -0.22
N ASP A 246 24.03 2.25 -1.46
CA ASP A 246 23.78 0.86 -1.82
C ASP A 246 24.53 -0.02 -0.81
N GLY A 247 23.79 -0.85 -0.08
CA GLY A 247 24.41 -1.78 0.85
C GLY A 247 25.18 -2.84 0.08
N GLN A 248 26.05 -3.58 0.77
CA GLN A 248 26.91 -4.59 0.12
C GLN A 248 26.13 -5.77 -0.48
N SER A 249 24.87 -5.96 -0.07
CA SER A 249 24.00 -7.06 -0.53
C SER A 249 23.01 -6.61 -1.60
N ILE A 250 22.64 -7.53 -2.50
CA ILE A 250 21.61 -7.31 -3.53
C ILE A 250 20.26 -6.89 -2.93
N TYR A 251 19.94 -7.37 -1.72
CA TYR A 251 18.70 -7.03 -1.02
C TYR A 251 18.71 -5.64 -0.38
N THR A 252 19.89 -5.01 -0.28
CA THR A 252 20.09 -3.69 0.36
C THR A 252 20.33 -2.56 -0.65
N LYS A 253 20.04 -2.82 -1.92
CA LYS A 253 20.10 -1.80 -2.97
C LYS A 253 18.97 -0.78 -2.79
N SER A 254 19.17 0.39 -3.39
CA SER A 254 18.15 1.44 -3.43
C SER A 254 16.86 0.93 -4.10
N PRO A 255 15.67 1.31 -3.60
CA PRO A 255 14.39 0.91 -4.20
C PRO A 255 14.25 1.42 -5.64
N ASP A 256 13.56 0.66 -6.49
CA ASP A 256 13.33 1.01 -7.90
C ASP A 256 11.87 1.44 -8.12
N VAL A 257 11.63 2.75 -8.17
CA VAL A 257 10.28 3.31 -8.18
C VAL A 257 9.75 3.45 -9.61
N LEU A 258 8.78 2.61 -9.98
CA LEU A 258 8.15 2.60 -11.30
C LEU A 258 7.09 3.70 -11.41
N VAL A 259 7.36 4.75 -12.21
CA VAL A 259 6.40 5.83 -12.52
C VAL A 259 6.57 6.32 -13.96
N ALA A 260 5.87 5.69 -14.89
CA ALA A 260 5.89 6.07 -16.30
C ALA A 260 4.58 6.78 -16.71
N PRO A 261 4.64 7.94 -17.40
CA PRO A 261 3.47 8.48 -18.07
C PRO A 261 3.15 7.66 -19.33
N LEU A 262 1.87 7.56 -19.64
CA LEU A 262 1.30 6.64 -20.63
C LEU A 262 0.57 7.43 -21.73
N LEU A 263 0.73 7.01 -22.98
CA LEU A 263 0.07 7.59 -24.15
C LEU A 263 -0.85 6.60 -24.87
N SER A 264 -0.62 5.30 -24.69
CA SER A 264 -1.20 4.24 -25.50
C SER A 264 -1.50 2.96 -24.69
N ARG A 265 -2.13 1.97 -25.35
CA ARG A 265 -2.30 0.62 -24.81
C ARG A 265 -0.96 -0.03 -24.46
N ASP A 266 0.02 0.07 -25.36
CA ASP A 266 1.33 -0.57 -25.19
C ASP A 266 2.03 -0.02 -23.95
N ASP A 267 1.96 1.30 -23.72
CA ASP A 267 2.50 1.91 -22.50
C ASP A 267 1.79 1.38 -21.24
N ALA A 268 0.45 1.29 -21.28
CA ALA A 268 -0.33 0.81 -20.14
C ALA A 268 -0.08 -0.68 -19.84
N TYR A 269 0.02 -1.51 -20.87
CA TYR A 269 0.38 -2.92 -20.74
C TYR A 269 1.78 -3.06 -20.14
N GLN A 270 2.76 -2.31 -20.66
CA GLN A 270 4.14 -2.35 -20.18
C GLN A 270 4.22 -1.93 -18.71
N ALA A 271 3.59 -0.82 -18.33
CA ALA A 271 3.59 -0.35 -16.95
C ALA A 271 3.02 -1.38 -15.97
N LEU A 272 1.92 -2.06 -16.33
CA LEU A 272 1.34 -3.11 -15.49
C LEU A 272 2.17 -4.39 -15.48
N SER A 273 2.86 -4.72 -16.58
CA SER A 273 3.79 -5.86 -16.62
C SER A 273 4.97 -5.64 -15.68
N GLU A 274 5.56 -4.44 -15.69
CA GLU A 274 6.68 -4.08 -14.81
C GLU A 274 6.28 -4.14 -13.33
N ILE A 275 5.08 -3.67 -12.97
CA ILE A 275 4.54 -3.78 -11.60
C ILE A 275 4.43 -5.26 -11.19
N ALA A 276 3.82 -6.09 -12.04
CA ALA A 276 3.66 -7.52 -11.75
C ALA A 276 5.02 -8.24 -11.61
N GLU A 277 6.00 -7.89 -12.45
CA GLU A 277 7.35 -8.44 -12.42
C GLU A 277 8.12 -8.02 -11.15
N GLN A 278 7.97 -6.76 -10.70
CA GLN A 278 8.63 -6.28 -9.49
C GLN A 278 8.10 -6.97 -8.21
N GLY A 279 6.81 -7.29 -8.17
CA GLY A 279 6.18 -8.06 -7.09
C GLY A 279 6.63 -9.53 -7.07
N GLU A 280 6.35 -10.27 -8.15
CA GLU A 280 6.41 -11.74 -8.19
C GLU A 280 7.58 -12.34 -9.01
N GLY A 281 8.47 -11.54 -9.60
CA GLY A 281 9.51 -12.04 -10.50
C GLY A 281 10.38 -13.14 -9.86
N LEU A 282 10.39 -14.33 -10.46
CA LEU A 282 11.38 -15.39 -10.20
C LEU A 282 12.51 -15.26 -11.22
N GLU A 283 13.73 -14.99 -10.75
CA GLU A 283 14.94 -14.89 -11.57
C GLU A 283 14.76 -14.02 -12.83
N THR A 284 14.71 -12.70 -12.65
CA THR A 284 15.04 -11.80 -13.76
C THR A 284 16.56 -11.71 -13.90
N ASP A 285 17.07 -11.58 -15.12
CA ASP A 285 18.46 -11.18 -15.43
C ASP A 285 18.80 -9.76 -14.87
N ASP A 286 17.86 -9.14 -14.13
CA ASP A 286 18.01 -7.83 -13.52
C ASP A 286 18.75 -7.89 -12.19
N ALA A 287 19.47 -6.81 -11.90
CA ALA A 287 20.36 -6.73 -10.76
C ALA A 287 19.62 -6.60 -9.40
N LEU A 288 18.28 -6.60 -9.37
CA LEU A 288 17.45 -6.31 -8.20
C LEU A 288 16.44 -7.44 -7.92
N PRO A 289 16.34 -7.94 -6.68
CA PRO A 289 15.40 -9.01 -6.32
C PRO A 289 13.95 -8.51 -6.21
N SER A 290 12.99 -9.38 -6.51
CA SER A 290 11.55 -9.10 -6.39
C SER A 290 11.10 -8.90 -4.93
N HIS A 291 9.85 -8.46 -4.73
CA HIS A 291 9.27 -8.30 -3.40
C HIS A 291 9.24 -9.65 -2.67
N PHE A 292 8.79 -10.69 -3.36
CA PHE A 292 8.81 -12.07 -2.90
C PHE A 292 10.18 -12.52 -2.41
N GLU A 293 11.22 -12.36 -3.23
CA GLU A 293 12.58 -12.80 -2.89
C GLU A 293 13.12 -12.08 -1.65
N ARG A 294 12.84 -10.77 -1.54
CA ARG A 294 13.23 -9.97 -0.37
C ARG A 294 12.51 -10.38 0.90
N PHE A 295 11.20 -10.61 0.86
CA PHE A 295 10.47 -11.09 2.03
C PHE A 295 10.88 -12.51 2.41
N LEU A 296 11.05 -13.41 1.44
CA LEU A 296 11.50 -14.78 1.67
C LEU A 296 12.92 -14.82 2.26
N HIS A 297 13.80 -13.92 1.83
CA HIS A 297 15.12 -13.73 2.42
C HIS A 297 15.03 -13.39 3.93
N ILE A 298 14.21 -12.40 4.29
CA ILE A 298 13.99 -12.04 5.71
C ILE A 298 13.38 -13.21 6.48
N TYR A 299 12.45 -13.94 5.86
CA TYR A 299 11.76 -15.07 6.50
C TYR A 299 12.74 -16.18 6.88
N LYS A 300 13.65 -16.53 5.97
CA LYS A 300 14.72 -17.51 6.21
C LYS A 300 15.63 -17.08 7.36
N GLU A 301 16.14 -15.85 7.33
CA GLU A 301 17.02 -15.35 8.40
C GLU A 301 16.31 -15.24 9.76
N TYR A 302 15.01 -14.88 9.79
CA TYR A 302 14.24 -14.84 11.03
C TYR A 302 14.08 -16.25 11.62
N LYS A 303 13.82 -17.28 10.80
CA LYS A 303 13.76 -18.66 11.28
C LYS A 303 15.08 -19.12 11.91
N GLU A 304 16.20 -18.85 11.27
CA GLU A 304 17.53 -19.18 11.83
C GLU A 304 17.73 -18.56 13.21
N ILE A 305 17.38 -17.28 13.38
CA ILE A 305 17.49 -16.59 14.67
C ILE A 305 16.51 -17.17 15.71
N LEU A 306 15.30 -17.57 15.32
CA LEU A 306 14.36 -18.24 16.21
C LEU A 306 14.90 -19.56 16.72
N GLU A 307 15.52 -20.37 15.85
CA GLU A 307 16.19 -21.61 16.24
C GLU A 307 17.34 -21.34 17.21
N GLU A 308 18.23 -20.38 16.89
CA GLU A 308 19.34 -19.98 17.77
C GLU A 308 18.89 -19.50 19.16
N THR A 309 17.70 -18.90 19.24
CA THR A 309 17.17 -18.28 20.48
C THR A 309 16.12 -19.14 21.19
N ASN A 310 15.89 -20.37 20.75
CA ASN A 310 14.82 -21.24 21.26
C ASN A 310 13.43 -20.57 21.24
N ASN A 311 13.08 -19.94 20.12
CA ASN A 311 11.82 -19.24 19.86
C ASN A 311 11.52 -18.04 20.77
N LYS A 312 12.55 -17.39 21.33
CA LYS A 312 12.38 -16.23 22.24
C LYS A 312 12.66 -14.87 21.59
N PHE A 313 13.06 -14.85 20.33
CA PHE A 313 13.37 -13.62 19.62
C PHE A 313 12.10 -12.90 19.12
N ASP A 314 11.88 -11.68 19.60
CA ASP A 314 10.87 -10.74 19.09
C ASP A 314 11.58 -9.48 18.58
N PRO A 315 11.62 -9.24 17.26
CA PRO A 315 12.26 -8.07 16.65
C PRO A 315 11.42 -6.79 16.76
N SER A 316 10.24 -6.82 17.39
CA SER A 316 9.27 -5.73 17.34
C SER A 316 8.88 -5.21 18.71
N ARG A 317 8.45 -3.95 18.77
CA ARG A 317 7.75 -3.39 19.94
C ARG A 317 6.37 -4.05 20.06
N ASN A 318 5.79 -4.02 21.26
CA ASN A 318 4.41 -4.46 21.50
C ASN A 318 3.41 -3.39 21.00
N VAL A 319 3.33 -3.22 19.68
CA VAL A 319 2.46 -2.26 19.00
C VAL A 319 1.04 -2.82 18.91
N ALA A 320 0.04 -1.95 19.04
CA ALA A 320 -1.37 -2.24 18.81
C ALA A 320 -1.64 -2.93 17.46
N THR A 321 -2.68 -3.76 17.41
CA THR A 321 -3.24 -4.32 16.17
C THR A 321 -4.47 -3.51 15.77
N ASN A 322 -4.56 -3.09 14.51
CA ASN A 322 -5.65 -2.25 13.98
C ASN A 322 -5.99 -1.08 14.93
N PRO A 323 -5.01 -0.20 15.25
CA PRO A 323 -5.22 0.84 16.24
C PRO A 323 -6.28 1.82 15.77
N TYR A 324 -7.25 2.16 16.63
CA TYR A 324 -8.29 3.13 16.31
C TYR A 324 -8.57 4.09 17.45
N VAL A 325 -9.12 5.27 17.14
CA VAL A 325 -9.62 6.22 18.13
C VAL A 325 -11.13 5.99 18.28
N GLY A 326 -11.56 5.54 19.46
CA GLY A 326 -12.99 5.31 19.75
C GLY A 326 -13.81 6.60 19.80
N SER A 327 -15.11 6.49 19.53
CA SER A 327 -16.08 7.57 19.78
C SER A 327 -16.80 7.34 21.11
N GLU A 328 -17.18 8.40 21.84
CA GLU A 328 -18.02 8.26 23.05
C GLU A 328 -19.37 7.56 22.76
N SER A 329 -19.86 7.59 21.51
CA SER A 329 -21.08 6.91 21.06
C SER A 329 -20.93 5.39 20.87
N ASN A 330 -19.72 4.88 20.63
CA ASN A 330 -19.50 3.44 20.37
C ASN A 330 -19.71 2.57 21.63
N LEU A 331 -19.63 3.18 22.81
CA LEU A 331 -19.89 2.51 24.11
C LEU A 331 -21.32 1.98 24.26
N LYS A 332 -22.28 2.45 23.45
CA LYS A 332 -23.67 1.99 23.50
C LYS A 332 -24.00 0.87 22.51
N GLU A 333 -23.31 0.78 21.38
CA GLU A 333 -23.58 -0.25 20.37
C GLU A 333 -22.90 -1.60 20.69
N GLU A 334 -21.76 -1.59 21.39
CA GLU A 334 -21.09 -2.83 21.83
C GLU A 334 -21.90 -3.65 22.86
N LEU A 335 -22.88 -3.03 23.54
CA LEU A 335 -23.75 -3.73 24.48
C LEU A 335 -24.85 -4.57 23.78
N ASP A 336 -25.15 -4.27 22.52
CA ASP A 336 -26.25 -4.90 21.77
C ASP A 336 -25.77 -5.89 20.68
N ALA A 337 -24.46 -5.99 20.41
CA ALA A 337 -23.89 -6.78 19.31
C ALA A 337 -23.14 -8.06 19.75
N ALA A 338 -23.53 -8.68 20.87
CA ALA A 338 -22.85 -9.84 21.46
C ALA A 338 -22.98 -11.18 20.69
N ASP A 339 -23.29 -11.17 19.38
CA ASP A 339 -23.63 -12.39 18.63
C ASP A 339 -22.96 -12.54 17.25
N SER A 340 -21.79 -11.91 17.02
CA SER A 340 -20.94 -12.24 15.86
C SER A 340 -19.59 -12.83 16.30
N LYS A 341 -19.43 -14.15 16.10
CA LYS A 341 -18.31 -15.01 16.54
C LYS A 341 -16.97 -14.82 15.79
N GLU A 342 -16.68 -13.63 15.28
CA GLU A 342 -15.35 -13.28 14.77
C GLU A 342 -14.96 -11.89 15.27
N GLU A 343 -14.64 -11.79 16.56
CA GLU A 343 -13.95 -10.61 17.11
C GLU A 343 -12.53 -10.54 16.52
N LYS A 344 -12.42 -9.98 15.33
CA LYS A 344 -11.15 -9.62 14.69
C LYS A 344 -10.43 -8.59 15.57
N GLU A 345 -9.17 -8.88 15.91
CA GLU A 345 -8.38 -8.17 16.93
C GLU A 345 -8.18 -6.68 16.54
N SER A 346 -8.72 -5.78 17.36
CA SER A 346 -8.54 -4.33 17.22
C SER A 346 -8.29 -3.68 18.58
N ASP A 347 -7.37 -2.71 18.60
CA ASP A 347 -6.90 -2.08 19.82
C ASP A 347 -7.31 -0.59 19.87
N GLU A 348 -8.20 -0.26 20.81
CA GLU A 348 -8.64 1.13 21.01
C GLU A 348 -7.55 1.98 21.70
N ILE A 349 -7.22 3.11 21.10
CA ILE A 349 -6.33 4.13 21.68
C ILE A 349 -7.10 4.95 22.73
N LYS A 350 -6.72 4.80 24.00
CA LYS A 350 -7.39 5.41 25.16
C LYS A 350 -6.62 6.56 25.80
N SER A 351 -5.30 6.61 25.60
CA SER A 351 -4.45 7.67 26.16
C SER A 351 -4.77 9.01 25.50
N PRO A 352 -5.11 10.07 26.25
CA PRO A 352 -5.45 11.38 25.67
C PRO A 352 -4.36 11.95 24.77
N GLU A 353 -3.09 11.73 25.10
CA GLU A 353 -1.97 12.18 24.25
C GLU A 353 -1.86 11.34 22.98
N ALA A 354 -1.99 10.02 23.09
CA ALA A 354 -1.94 9.11 21.93
C ALA A 354 -3.09 9.39 20.96
N ILE A 355 -4.29 9.69 21.46
CA ILE A 355 -5.44 10.10 20.66
C ILE A 355 -5.12 11.36 19.84
N LEU A 356 -4.46 12.36 20.43
CA LEU A 356 -4.07 13.57 19.71
C LEU A 356 -3.03 13.27 18.63
N TRP A 357 -2.03 12.44 18.91
CA TRP A 357 -1.05 12.01 17.91
C TRP A 357 -1.67 11.20 16.78
N ALA A 358 -2.60 10.28 17.10
CA ALA A 358 -3.32 9.46 16.14
C ALA A 358 -4.19 10.32 15.21
N ASN A 359 -4.97 11.24 15.79
CA ASN A 359 -5.77 12.19 15.01
C ASN A 359 -4.90 13.13 14.15
N LEU A 360 -3.73 13.55 14.65
CA LEU A 360 -2.78 14.33 13.84
C LEU A 360 -2.28 13.50 12.65
N CYS A 361 -1.90 12.23 12.89
CA CYS A 361 -1.48 11.29 11.84
C CYS A 361 -2.56 11.11 10.77
N ASP A 362 -3.81 10.91 11.15
CA ASP A 362 -4.92 10.72 10.20
C ASP A 362 -5.22 12.00 9.40
N ILE A 363 -5.13 13.19 10.00
CA ILE A 363 -5.27 14.45 9.25
C ILE A 363 -4.12 14.62 8.25
N ARG A 364 -2.88 14.27 8.62
CA ARG A 364 -1.73 14.32 7.69
C ARG A 364 -1.86 13.28 6.57
N TYR A 365 -2.38 12.10 6.88
CA TYR A 365 -2.66 11.08 5.88
C TYR A 365 -3.73 11.55 4.89
N ARG A 366 -4.80 12.18 5.39
CA ARG A 366 -5.82 12.82 4.56
C ARG A 366 -5.24 13.94 3.69
N LEU A 367 -4.33 14.77 4.21
CA LEU A 367 -3.62 15.77 3.40
C LEU A 367 -2.84 15.10 2.26
N LEU A 368 -2.07 14.05 2.54
CA LEU A 368 -1.32 13.30 1.54
C LEU A 368 -2.23 12.79 0.40
N LEU A 369 -3.31 12.09 0.73
CA LEU A 369 -4.21 11.53 -0.27
C LEU A 369 -4.88 12.63 -1.11
N ASN A 370 -5.25 13.76 -0.51
CA ASN A 370 -5.80 14.90 -1.23
C ASN A 370 -4.75 15.58 -2.12
N PHE A 371 -3.49 15.67 -1.70
CA PHE A 371 -2.40 16.17 -2.55
C PHE A 371 -2.16 15.23 -3.75
N LEU A 372 -2.13 13.92 -3.52
CA LEU A 372 -1.99 12.93 -4.60
C LEU A 372 -3.14 13.09 -5.61
N ASN A 373 -4.39 13.09 -5.15
CA ASN A 373 -5.55 13.27 -6.03
C ASN A 373 -5.51 14.61 -6.79
N HIS A 374 -5.19 15.70 -6.07
CA HIS A 374 -5.16 17.03 -6.69
C HIS A 374 -4.06 17.15 -7.76
N SER A 375 -2.93 16.46 -7.58
CA SER A 375 -1.84 16.46 -8.55
C SER A 375 -2.28 15.98 -9.94
N PHE A 376 -3.22 15.02 -10.01
CA PHE A 376 -3.76 14.51 -11.27
C PHE A 376 -4.78 15.41 -11.96
N LEU A 377 -5.10 16.56 -11.35
CA LEU A 377 -6.01 17.57 -11.92
C LEU A 377 -5.26 18.82 -12.39
N LEU A 378 -3.96 18.92 -12.07
CA LEU A 378 -3.13 20.06 -12.42
C LEU A 378 -2.28 19.73 -13.66
N ASP A 379 -2.38 20.58 -14.68
CA ASP A 379 -1.50 20.55 -15.84
C ASP A 379 -0.07 20.94 -15.41
N ASN A 380 0.89 20.33 -16.07
CA ASN A 380 2.30 20.65 -16.07
C ASN A 380 2.65 21.94 -16.86
N GLY A 381 1.67 22.82 -17.11
CA GLY A 381 1.74 23.94 -18.06
C GLY A 381 3.11 24.61 -18.14
N PHE A 382 3.58 24.89 -19.36
CA PHE A 382 4.92 25.39 -19.72
C PHE A 382 5.70 25.97 -18.52
N ASN A 383 6.60 25.17 -17.95
CA ASN A 383 7.58 25.58 -16.95
C ASN A 383 8.48 26.68 -17.54
N ASN A 384 7.99 27.92 -17.56
CA ASN A 384 8.76 29.10 -17.86
C ASN A 384 9.13 29.75 -16.52
N SER A 385 10.40 29.60 -16.15
CA SER A 385 11.15 30.48 -15.25
C SER A 385 10.66 30.62 -13.80
N GLY A 386 11.28 29.85 -12.90
CA GLY A 386 11.65 30.32 -11.55
C GLY A 386 10.56 30.48 -10.48
N ASN A 387 9.27 30.44 -10.82
CA ASN A 387 8.18 30.44 -9.85
C ASN A 387 7.66 29.02 -9.57
N SER A 388 7.29 28.74 -8.32
CA SER A 388 6.72 27.45 -7.90
C SER A 388 5.35 27.26 -8.56
N SER A 389 5.24 26.30 -9.49
CA SER A 389 3.94 25.97 -10.12
C SER A 389 2.97 25.37 -9.08
N PRO A 390 1.64 25.50 -9.25
CA PRO A 390 0.66 24.86 -8.38
C PRO A 390 0.87 23.35 -8.27
N ARG A 391 1.17 22.68 -9.40
CA ARG A 391 1.50 21.25 -9.45
C ARG A 391 2.77 20.92 -8.66
N GLY A 392 3.85 21.68 -8.88
CA GLY A 392 5.10 21.51 -8.13
C GLY A 392 4.91 21.70 -6.62
N MET A 393 4.05 22.64 -6.21
CA MET A 393 3.72 22.85 -4.80
C MET A 393 2.97 21.67 -4.19
N ILE A 394 1.97 21.12 -4.89
CA ILE A 394 1.24 19.91 -4.45
C ILE A 394 2.18 18.72 -4.32
N ILE A 395 3.03 18.48 -5.32
CA ILE A 395 3.99 17.36 -5.29
C ILE A 395 4.98 17.52 -4.13
N ASN A 396 5.55 18.72 -3.94
CA ASN A 396 6.42 18.99 -2.79
C ASN A 396 5.70 18.77 -1.46
N SER A 397 4.43 19.16 -1.36
CA SER A 397 3.61 18.97 -0.16
C SER A 397 3.33 17.49 0.10
N ALA A 398 3.00 16.70 -0.93
CA ALA A 398 2.82 15.25 -0.81
C ALA A 398 4.08 14.55 -0.24
N PHE A 399 5.27 14.88 -0.75
CA PHE A 399 6.52 14.36 -0.17
C PHE A 399 6.73 14.82 1.27
N GLY A 400 6.41 16.08 1.58
CA GLY A 400 6.42 16.60 2.95
C GLY A 400 5.56 15.73 3.88
N GLU A 401 4.35 15.38 3.44
CA GLU A 401 3.45 14.51 4.20
C GLU A 401 3.99 13.08 4.37
N MET A 402 4.66 12.50 3.38
CA MET A 402 5.32 11.19 3.54
C MET A 402 6.36 11.22 4.66
N TYR A 403 7.17 12.28 4.77
CA TYR A 403 8.14 12.44 5.86
C TYR A 403 7.46 12.69 7.21
N ASN A 404 6.40 13.52 7.24
CA ASN A 404 5.63 13.79 8.45
C ASN A 404 4.96 12.52 8.98
N LEU A 405 4.36 11.70 8.11
CA LEU A 405 3.75 10.43 8.48
C LEU A 405 4.77 9.46 9.07
N ARG A 406 5.98 9.37 8.50
CA ARG A 406 7.07 8.57 9.09
C ARG A 406 7.41 9.05 10.51
N SER A 407 7.54 10.36 10.71
CA SER A 407 7.82 10.94 12.04
C SER A 407 6.68 10.68 13.03
N LEU A 408 5.42 10.85 12.61
CA LEU A 408 4.25 10.61 13.45
C LEU A 408 4.09 9.14 13.81
N ALA A 409 4.30 8.23 12.86
CA ALA A 409 4.32 6.80 13.11
C ALA A 409 5.39 6.42 14.15
N THR A 410 6.60 6.99 14.03
CA THR A 410 7.70 6.78 14.98
C THR A 410 7.33 7.24 16.40
N ILE A 411 6.59 8.35 16.53
CA ILE A 411 6.09 8.83 17.83
C ILE A 411 5.00 7.89 18.37
N LEU A 412 4.05 7.46 17.54
CA LEU A 412 2.94 6.61 17.94
C LEU A 412 3.40 5.25 18.46
N VAL A 413 4.36 4.59 17.78
CA VAL A 413 4.95 3.31 18.21
C VAL A 413 5.84 3.42 19.47
N GLN A 414 5.93 4.61 20.07
CA GLN A 414 6.58 4.86 21.35
C GLN A 414 5.62 5.43 22.39
N THR A 415 4.36 5.70 22.00
CA THR A 415 3.35 6.31 22.86
C THR A 415 2.42 5.20 23.40
N PRO A 416 2.29 5.04 24.73
CA PRO A 416 1.41 4.02 25.30
C PRO A 416 -0.05 4.17 24.87
N ILE A 417 -0.71 3.05 24.57
CA ILE A 417 -2.12 3.04 24.15
C ILE A 417 -3.07 3.50 25.29
N SER A 418 -2.68 3.25 26.53
CA SER A 418 -3.39 3.65 27.74
C SER A 418 -2.39 3.81 28.90
N LYS A 419 -2.84 4.41 30.00
CA LYS A 419 -2.00 4.65 31.17
C LYS A 419 -1.48 3.32 31.74
N SER A 420 -0.16 3.21 31.92
CA SER A 420 0.54 2.02 32.45
C SER A 420 0.48 0.77 31.56
N SER A 421 0.05 0.87 30.30
CA SER A 421 0.14 -0.24 29.35
C SER A 421 1.57 -0.41 28.82
N SER A 422 2.01 -1.66 28.67
CA SER A 422 3.22 -2.00 27.90
C SER A 422 2.97 -2.03 26.40
N LYS A 423 1.70 -2.05 25.98
CA LYS A 423 1.29 -1.94 24.58
C LYS A 423 1.30 -0.47 24.16
N VAL A 424 1.96 -0.18 23.05
CA VAL A 424 2.03 1.16 22.45
C VAL A 424 0.99 1.30 21.34
N ALA A 425 0.62 2.53 21.03
CA ALA A 425 -0.23 2.82 19.88
C ALA A 425 0.52 2.53 18.57
N GLY A 426 -0.17 2.73 17.45
CA GLY A 426 0.41 2.74 16.11
C GLY A 426 -0.32 3.76 15.25
N PRO A 427 0.20 4.08 14.05
CA PRO A 427 -0.53 4.92 13.09
C PRO A 427 -1.83 4.24 12.64
N PRO A 428 -3.00 4.84 12.84
CA PRO A 428 -4.28 4.23 12.41
C PRO A 428 -4.43 4.14 10.90
N PHE A 429 -3.89 5.12 10.17
CA PHE A 429 -4.12 5.28 8.73
C PHE A 429 -5.60 5.24 8.37
N THR A 430 -6.42 5.92 9.17
CA THR A 430 -7.86 5.99 8.96
C THR A 430 -8.14 6.72 7.66
N LEU A 431 -8.98 6.15 6.81
CA LEU A 431 -9.34 6.79 5.55
C LEU A 431 -10.24 8.01 5.77
N PRO A 432 -10.13 9.02 4.90
CA PRO A 432 -11.08 10.11 4.92
C PRO A 432 -12.49 9.61 4.56
N TYR A 433 -13.50 10.30 5.07
CA TYR A 433 -14.91 10.02 4.76
C TYR A 433 -15.29 10.29 3.29
N THR A 434 -14.41 10.93 2.52
CA THR A 434 -14.56 11.16 1.08
C THR A 434 -13.20 11.35 0.43
N PHE A 435 -13.07 10.88 -0.81
CA PHE A 435 -11.95 11.15 -1.71
C PHE A 435 -12.29 12.18 -2.78
N ASP A 436 -13.55 12.62 -2.84
CA ASP A 436 -13.99 13.61 -3.81
C ASP A 436 -13.38 14.95 -3.47
N LEU A 437 -12.66 15.50 -4.45
CA LEU A 437 -12.18 16.87 -4.36
C LEU A 437 -13.34 17.84 -4.64
N PRO A 438 -13.43 18.96 -3.89
CA PRO A 438 -14.44 19.97 -4.14
C PRO A 438 -14.45 20.46 -5.59
N PHE A 439 -15.64 20.84 -6.06
CA PHE A 439 -15.80 21.38 -7.41
C PHE A 439 -15.08 22.72 -7.55
N GLY A 440 -14.28 22.85 -8.61
CA GLY A 440 -13.53 24.08 -8.94
C GLY A 440 -12.21 24.21 -8.19
N GLU A 441 -11.19 24.68 -8.91
CA GLU A 441 -9.81 24.76 -8.43
C GLU A 441 -9.65 25.53 -7.12
N HIS A 442 -10.34 26.66 -7.00
CA HIS A 442 -10.35 27.48 -5.79
C HIS A 442 -10.80 26.70 -4.54
N ASN A 443 -11.81 25.84 -4.67
CA ASN A 443 -12.33 25.08 -3.53
C ASN A 443 -11.43 23.89 -3.17
N ARG A 444 -10.65 23.35 -4.11
CA ARG A 444 -9.64 22.32 -3.84
C ARG A 444 -8.51 22.88 -2.98
N TRP A 445 -8.06 24.10 -3.28
CA TRP A 445 -7.08 24.81 -2.44
C TRP A 445 -7.61 25.12 -1.04
N ARG A 446 -8.88 25.50 -0.93
CA ARG A 446 -9.54 25.72 0.37
C ARG A 446 -9.64 24.44 1.20
N LEU A 447 -9.89 23.29 0.58
CA LEU A 447 -9.85 22.00 1.29
C LEU A 447 -8.50 21.77 1.97
N HIS A 448 -7.39 21.99 1.26
CA HIS A 448 -6.04 21.86 1.84
C HIS A 448 -5.83 22.80 3.02
N ARG A 449 -6.28 24.05 2.90
CA ARG A 449 -6.25 25.05 3.98
C ARG A 449 -7.06 24.59 5.20
N ASP A 450 -8.28 24.13 5.00
CA ASP A 450 -9.17 23.70 6.09
C ASP A 450 -8.57 22.50 6.86
N LEU A 451 -7.85 21.60 6.16
CA LEU A 451 -7.11 20.50 6.78
C LEU A 451 -5.88 20.97 7.59
N LEU A 452 -5.13 21.96 7.09
CA LEU A 452 -3.99 22.55 7.81
C LEU A 452 -4.46 23.29 9.07
N GLU A 453 -5.60 23.99 9.01
CA GLU A 453 -6.22 24.62 10.18
C GLU A 453 -6.65 23.57 11.22
N ALA A 454 -7.26 22.47 10.78
CA ALA A 454 -7.61 21.36 11.66
C ALA A 454 -6.36 20.70 12.29
N SER A 455 -5.28 20.54 11.51
CA SER A 455 -3.99 20.05 12.01
C SER A 455 -3.42 20.96 13.09
N ASN A 456 -3.46 22.28 12.89
CA ASN A 456 -3.00 23.27 13.86
C ASN A 456 -3.76 23.20 15.20
N ASN A 457 -5.06 22.95 15.17
CA ASN A 457 -5.86 22.79 16.40
C ASN A 457 -5.35 21.63 17.27
N ILE A 458 -4.90 20.54 16.66
CA ILE A 458 -4.31 19.39 17.37
C ILE A 458 -2.90 19.71 17.86
N ILE A 459 -2.08 20.34 17.00
CA ILE A 459 -0.71 20.76 17.36
C ILE A 459 -0.72 21.64 18.61
N VAL A 460 -1.62 22.63 18.69
CA VAL A 460 -1.76 23.50 19.88
C VAL A 460 -2.08 22.69 21.13
N LYS A 461 -2.96 21.70 21.05
CA LYS A 461 -3.28 20.82 22.19
C LYS A 461 -2.08 19.98 22.63
N LEU A 462 -1.34 19.40 21.69
CA LEU A 462 -0.12 18.63 21.97
C LEU A 462 0.97 19.48 22.63
N LYS A 463 1.11 20.74 22.20
CA LYS A 463 2.06 21.71 22.77
C LYS A 463 1.74 22.12 24.22
N ASN A 464 0.49 21.96 24.65
CA ASN A 464 0.05 22.30 26.01
C ASN A 464 0.39 21.20 27.04
N TYR A 465 0.92 20.05 26.63
CA TYR A 465 1.39 19.03 27.56
C TYR A 465 2.64 19.53 28.30
N LYS A 466 2.65 19.37 29.63
CA LYS A 466 3.72 19.87 30.51
C LYS A 466 5.10 19.31 30.14
N ILE A 467 5.15 18.06 29.70
CA ILE A 467 6.34 17.40 29.18
C ILE A 467 5.99 16.98 27.76
N GLN A 468 6.62 17.63 26.76
CA GLN A 468 6.40 17.33 25.36
C GLN A 468 7.76 17.11 24.67
N PRO A 469 8.27 15.87 24.61
CA PRO A 469 9.59 15.59 24.03
C PRO A 469 9.68 15.93 22.54
N HIS A 470 8.54 15.99 21.84
CA HIS A 470 8.48 16.28 20.40
C HIS A 470 8.15 17.75 20.09
N ILE A 471 8.38 18.68 21.04
CA ILE A 471 8.05 20.11 20.88
C ILE A 471 8.75 20.76 19.67
N GLN A 472 9.99 20.39 19.37
CA GLN A 472 10.72 20.89 18.21
C GLN A 472 10.09 20.45 16.89
N TYR A 473 9.67 19.18 16.81
CA TYR A 473 8.94 18.65 15.66
C TYR A 473 7.61 19.38 15.46
N LEU A 474 6.83 19.56 16.54
CA LEU A 474 5.55 20.29 16.49
C LEU A 474 5.72 21.74 16.02
N ASN A 475 6.78 22.43 16.47
CA ASN A 475 7.09 23.79 16.02
C ASN A 475 7.47 23.82 14.53
N GLY A 476 8.31 22.89 14.07
CA GLY A 476 8.71 22.78 12.67
C GLY A 476 7.53 22.48 11.75
N LEU A 477 6.65 21.55 12.15
CA LEU A 477 5.41 21.23 11.43
C LEU A 477 4.50 22.46 11.34
N GLN A 478 4.29 23.15 12.46
CA GLN A 478 3.46 24.37 12.51
C GLN A 478 4.03 25.49 11.61
N GLU A 479 5.34 25.68 11.58
CA GLU A 479 5.99 26.68 10.70
C GLU A 479 5.84 26.31 9.21
N ALA A 480 6.01 25.03 8.87
CA ALA A 480 5.81 24.53 7.51
C ALA A 480 4.36 24.71 7.05
N ASP A 481 3.39 24.38 7.91
CA ASP A 481 1.96 24.56 7.64
C ASP A 481 1.62 26.04 7.42
N GLN A 482 2.19 26.95 8.22
CA GLN A 482 2.00 28.39 8.02
C GLN A 482 2.55 28.89 6.69
N LYS A 483 3.70 28.39 6.24
CA LYS A 483 4.26 28.73 4.92
C LYS A 483 3.36 28.23 3.78
N LEU A 484 2.83 27.01 3.90
CA LEU A 484 1.90 26.46 2.92
C LEU A 484 0.58 27.22 2.89
N LEU A 485 0.02 27.58 4.06
CA LEU A 485 -1.18 28.43 4.16
C LEU A 485 -1.00 29.78 3.45
N GLN A 486 0.16 30.42 3.62
CA GLN A 486 0.48 31.67 2.91
C GLN A 486 0.57 31.48 1.39
N ALA A 487 1.12 30.36 0.93
CA ALA A 487 1.19 30.06 -0.50
C ALA A 487 -0.20 29.79 -1.09
N ILE A 488 -1.05 29.03 -0.37
CA ILE A 488 -2.44 28.78 -0.74
C ILE A 488 -3.25 30.08 -0.80
N ALA A 489 -3.06 31.01 0.15
CA ALA A 489 -3.71 32.31 0.14
C ALA A 489 -3.39 33.10 -1.14
N ARG A 490 -2.12 33.15 -1.56
CA ARG A 490 -1.72 33.82 -2.81
C ARG A 490 -2.39 33.21 -4.05
N LEU A 491 -2.39 31.87 -4.15
CA LEU A 491 -3.02 31.16 -5.27
C LEU A 491 -4.54 31.36 -5.35
N THR A 492 -5.19 31.59 -4.21
CA THR A 492 -6.65 31.77 -4.13
C THR A 492 -7.08 33.24 -4.25
N GLU A 493 -6.18 34.19 -3.95
CA GLU A 493 -6.41 35.63 -4.19
C GLU A 493 -6.28 36.00 -5.68
N GLU A 494 -5.34 35.38 -6.40
CA GLU A 494 -5.14 35.62 -7.85
C GLU A 494 -6.31 35.14 -8.73
N ASN A 495 -7.15 34.22 -8.24
CA ASN A 495 -8.27 33.61 -8.97
C ASN A 495 -9.65 34.26 -8.68
N LEU A 496 -9.69 35.40 -7.99
CA LEU A 496 -10.92 36.14 -7.65
C LEU A 496 -11.28 37.27 -8.66
N VAL A 497 -10.68 37.28 -9.85
CA VAL A 497 -10.96 38.26 -10.93
C VAL A 497 -11.79 37.65 -12.05
#